data_AF-A0A3B0T0U5-F1
#
_entry.id   AF-A0A3B0T0U5-F1
#
_cell.length_a   1.000
_cell.length_b   1.000
_cell.length_c   1.000
_cell.angle_alpha   90.00
_cell.angle_beta   90.00
_cell.angle_gamma   90.00
#
_symmetry.space_group_name_H-M   'P 1'
#
loop_
_entity.id
_entity.type
_entity.pdbx_description
1 polymer ?
#
loop_
_entity_poly.entity_id
_entity_poly.type
_entity_poly.pdbx_seq_one_letter_code
_entity_poly.pdbx_strand_id
1 'polypeptide(L)'
;MAILTKEELQNQDVPNDLKLAIQNFECIEDLFEEMECRFFDPEEIPSLTDNSYLTDSDKKNKGTMAAVSASDQVFEHITFVVEALNGDLVGYWHGPENVEIKKAPIVKYDTEGQFSILSGLNLIEALVGDYVFDEDDEFLEFQENFSECGIEIVSKWDDLVETQPKTNPDKLHDSLYHKFLKENA
;
A
#
# COMPACT_ATOMS: atom_id res chain seq x y z
N MET A 1 18.06 3.82 -7.44
CA MET A 1 17.36 5.02 -6.93
C MET A 1 15.99 5.01 -7.57
N ALA A 2 14.99 4.56 -6.82
CA ALA A 2 13.60 4.51 -7.29
C ALA A 2 13.11 5.95 -7.50
N ILE A 3 12.90 6.34 -8.76
CA ILE A 3 12.32 7.64 -9.10
C ILE A 3 10.91 7.36 -9.58
N LEU A 4 9.97 7.24 -8.64
CA LEU A 4 8.56 7.15 -9.00
C LEU A 4 8.20 8.35 -9.87
N THR A 5 7.81 8.08 -11.11
CA THR A 5 7.47 9.07 -12.11
C THR A 5 6.08 9.63 -11.84
N LYS A 6 5.76 10.79 -12.42
CA LYS A 6 4.38 11.30 -12.36
C LYS A 6 3.39 10.30 -12.96
N GLU A 7 3.79 9.49 -13.94
CA GLU A 7 2.94 8.49 -14.57
C GLU A 7 2.59 7.37 -13.60
N GLU A 8 3.56 6.89 -12.82
CA GLU A 8 3.35 5.91 -11.74
C GLU A 8 2.46 6.44 -10.62
N LEU A 9 2.46 7.77 -10.41
CA LEU A 9 1.58 8.44 -9.46
C LEU A 9 0.27 8.93 -10.07
N GLN A 10 -0.20 8.29 -11.15
CA GLN A 10 -1.46 8.64 -11.84
C GLN A 10 -1.54 10.13 -12.25
N ASN A 11 -0.42 10.70 -12.71
CA ASN A 11 -0.21 12.12 -13.05
C ASN A 11 -0.38 13.12 -11.91
N GLN A 12 -0.31 12.66 -10.66
CA GLN A 12 -0.42 13.50 -9.48
C GLN A 12 0.95 14.00 -8.99
N ASP A 13 0.94 15.02 -8.14
CA ASP A 13 2.16 15.49 -7.48
C ASP A 13 2.55 14.55 -6.35
N VAL A 14 3.84 14.19 -6.30
CA VAL A 14 4.42 13.36 -5.23
C VAL A 14 4.03 13.91 -3.85
N PRO A 15 3.46 13.09 -2.96
CA PRO A 15 3.29 13.42 -1.54
C PRO A 15 4.60 13.86 -0.89
N ASN A 16 4.52 14.73 0.12
CA ASN A 16 5.71 15.36 0.69
C ASN A 16 6.60 14.35 1.43
N ASP A 17 5.99 13.44 2.18
CA ASP A 17 6.63 12.31 2.85
C ASP A 17 7.36 11.40 1.87
N LEU A 18 6.70 10.96 0.79
CA LEU A 18 7.31 10.14 -0.24
C LEU A 18 8.47 10.87 -0.93
N LYS A 19 8.30 12.17 -1.19
CA LYS A 19 9.37 13.00 -1.75
C LYS A 19 10.59 13.06 -0.81
N LEU A 20 10.37 13.25 0.49
CA LEU A 20 11.45 13.27 1.49
C LEU A 20 12.11 11.91 1.62
N ALA A 21 11.34 10.82 1.64
CA ALA A 21 11.85 9.45 1.68
C ALA A 21 12.76 9.14 0.49
N ILE A 22 12.34 9.50 -0.72
CA ILE A 22 13.17 9.32 -1.93
C ILE A 22 14.43 10.19 -1.86
N GLN A 23 14.32 11.44 -1.40
CA GLN A 23 15.44 12.38 -1.32
C GLN A 23 16.49 11.97 -0.30
N ASN A 24 16.06 11.37 0.81
CA ASN A 24 16.90 10.97 1.93
C ASN A 24 17.08 9.45 1.99
N PHE A 25 16.86 8.72 0.88
CA PHE A 25 16.84 7.26 0.88
C PHE A 25 18.12 6.65 1.43
N GLU A 26 19.29 7.18 1.07
CA GLU A 26 20.59 6.71 1.58
C GLU A 26 20.70 6.78 3.13
N CYS A 27 19.90 7.62 3.78
CA CYS A 27 19.87 7.71 5.26
C CYS A 27 18.88 6.72 5.88
N ILE A 28 17.76 6.44 5.19
CA ILE A 28 16.68 5.58 5.71
C ILE A 28 16.74 4.15 5.15
N GLU A 29 17.74 3.82 4.34
CA GLU A 29 17.90 2.51 3.69
C GLU A 29 17.96 1.40 4.74
N ASP A 30 18.80 1.54 5.78
CA ASP A 30 18.91 0.57 6.88
C ASP A 30 17.57 0.38 7.62
N LEU A 31 16.77 1.44 7.79
CA LEU A 31 15.44 1.37 8.42
C LEU A 31 14.45 0.64 7.54
N PHE A 32 14.52 0.85 6.22
CA PHE A 32 13.70 0.13 5.25
C PHE A 32 14.08 -1.34 5.20
N GLU A 33 15.37 -1.67 5.24
CA GLU A 33 15.85 -3.06 5.34
C GLU A 33 15.35 -3.74 6.62
N GLU A 34 15.40 -3.03 7.77
CA GLU A 34 14.88 -3.53 9.04
C GLU A 34 13.38 -3.82 8.99
N MET A 35 12.59 -2.92 8.41
CA MET A 35 11.14 -3.12 8.22
C MET A 35 10.78 -4.09 7.07
N GLU A 36 11.78 -4.69 6.41
CA GLU A 36 11.62 -5.49 5.18
C GLU A 36 10.82 -4.76 4.09
N CYS A 37 11.05 -3.45 3.97
CA CYS A 37 10.40 -2.57 3.01
C CYS A 37 11.34 -2.20 1.86
N ARG A 38 10.79 -2.11 0.64
CA ARG A 38 11.48 -1.51 -0.51
C ARG A 38 10.52 -0.69 -1.35
N PHE A 39 11.01 0.41 -1.91
CA PHE A 39 10.29 1.10 -2.97
C PHE A 39 10.30 0.27 -4.26
N PHE A 40 9.19 0.31 -5.00
CA PHE A 40 9.16 -0.23 -6.35
C PHE A 40 10.05 0.60 -7.28
N ASP A 41 10.78 -0.07 -8.17
CA ASP A 41 11.46 0.58 -9.26
C ASP A 41 10.44 1.09 -10.30
N PRO A 42 10.80 2.12 -11.10
CA PRO A 42 9.95 2.57 -12.18
C PRO A 42 9.63 1.44 -13.17
N GLU A 43 8.38 1.38 -13.62
CA GLU A 43 7.83 0.33 -14.50
C GLU A 43 7.83 -1.09 -13.89
N GLU A 44 8.20 -1.26 -12.61
CA GLU A 44 8.12 -2.54 -11.93
C GLU A 44 6.66 -2.96 -11.76
N ILE A 45 6.36 -4.21 -12.06
CA ILE A 45 5.03 -4.80 -11.84
C ILE A 45 5.07 -5.51 -10.48
N PRO A 46 4.27 -5.06 -9.49
CA PRO A 46 4.23 -5.71 -8.19
C PRO A 46 3.80 -7.17 -8.31
N SER A 47 4.53 -8.08 -7.65
CA SER A 47 4.36 -9.52 -7.81
C SER A 47 2.93 -10.01 -7.53
N LEU A 48 2.25 -9.45 -6.52
CA LEU A 48 0.87 -9.82 -6.17
C LEU A 48 -0.19 -9.30 -7.16
N THR A 49 0.20 -8.48 -8.14
CA THR A 49 -0.67 -8.06 -9.25
C THR A 49 -0.48 -8.92 -10.50
N ASP A 50 0.56 -9.76 -10.55
CA ASP A 50 0.80 -10.65 -11.68
C ASP A 50 0.03 -11.96 -11.53
N ASN A 51 -0.95 -12.16 -12.40
CA ASN A 51 -1.77 -13.38 -12.45
C ASN A 51 -1.19 -14.47 -13.38
N SER A 52 0.07 -14.35 -13.82
CA SER A 52 0.72 -15.30 -14.74
C SER A 52 0.89 -16.71 -14.17
N TYR A 53 0.87 -16.86 -12.85
CA TYR A 53 0.97 -18.13 -12.13
C TYR A 53 -0.28 -19.02 -12.27
N LEU A 54 -1.42 -18.47 -12.70
CA LEU A 54 -2.69 -19.19 -12.76
C LEU A 54 -2.66 -20.32 -13.80
N THR A 55 -2.96 -21.54 -13.35
CA THR A 55 -3.07 -22.72 -14.19
C THR A 55 -4.38 -22.75 -14.99
N ASP A 56 -4.46 -23.64 -15.98
CA ASP A 56 -5.72 -23.89 -16.71
C ASP A 56 -6.87 -24.37 -15.80
N SER A 57 -6.54 -24.98 -14.66
CA SER A 57 -7.54 -25.39 -13.66
C SER A 57 -8.07 -24.18 -12.90
N ASP A 58 -7.18 -23.27 -12.48
CA ASP A 58 -7.54 -22.04 -11.76
C ASP A 58 -8.39 -21.13 -12.64
N LYS A 59 -8.04 -21.01 -13.92
CA LYS A 59 -8.79 -20.23 -14.91
C LYS A 59 -10.20 -20.77 -15.18
N LYS A 60 -10.47 -22.04 -14.86
CA LYS A 60 -11.81 -22.64 -14.94
C LYS A 60 -12.57 -22.53 -13.62
N ASN A 61 -11.88 -22.23 -12.52
CA ASN A 61 -12.52 -22.00 -11.23
C ASN A 61 -13.13 -20.59 -11.20
N LYS A 62 -14.47 -20.54 -11.19
CA LYS A 62 -15.23 -19.30 -11.17
C LYS A 62 -14.94 -18.42 -9.96
N GLY A 63 -14.73 -19.03 -8.80
CA GLY A 63 -14.38 -18.31 -7.58
C GLY A 63 -13.01 -17.64 -7.70
N THR A 64 -12.02 -18.39 -8.20
CA THR A 64 -10.67 -17.86 -8.42
C THR A 64 -10.68 -16.70 -9.42
N MET A 65 -11.34 -16.87 -10.57
CA MET A 65 -11.40 -15.79 -11.57
C MET A 65 -12.23 -14.59 -11.10
N ALA A 66 -13.26 -14.80 -10.27
CA ALA A 66 -14.01 -13.70 -9.66
C ALA A 66 -13.16 -12.90 -8.67
N ALA A 67 -12.32 -13.57 -7.87
CA ALA A 67 -11.38 -12.90 -6.97
C ALA A 67 -10.33 -12.10 -7.75
N VAL A 68 -9.71 -12.72 -8.76
CA VAL A 68 -8.75 -12.04 -9.66
C VAL A 68 -9.36 -10.80 -10.30
N SER A 69 -10.55 -10.92 -10.90
CA SER A 69 -11.23 -9.78 -11.53
C SER A 69 -11.63 -8.70 -10.51
N ALA A 70 -11.95 -9.08 -9.28
CA ALA A 70 -12.27 -8.12 -8.21
C ALA A 70 -11.01 -7.37 -7.78
N SER A 71 -9.91 -8.07 -7.51
CA SER A 71 -8.62 -7.45 -7.14
C SER A 71 -8.12 -6.53 -8.24
N ASP A 72 -8.12 -6.97 -9.51
CA ASP A 72 -7.70 -6.15 -10.65
C ASP A 72 -8.45 -4.81 -10.69
N GLN A 73 -9.77 -4.83 -10.46
CA GLN A 73 -10.58 -3.59 -10.43
C GLN A 73 -10.33 -2.72 -9.19
N VAL A 74 -9.98 -3.30 -8.04
CA VAL A 74 -9.60 -2.51 -6.86
C VAL A 74 -8.22 -1.89 -7.07
N PHE A 75 -7.28 -2.58 -7.72
CA PHE A 75 -5.95 -2.07 -8.04
C PHE A 75 -5.99 -0.84 -8.96
N GLU A 76 -6.98 -0.72 -9.86
CA GLU A 76 -7.20 0.50 -10.67
C GLU A 76 -7.38 1.77 -9.80
N HIS A 77 -7.75 1.61 -8.53
CA HIS A 77 -7.94 2.69 -7.56
C HIS A 77 -6.78 2.86 -6.58
N ILE A 78 -5.65 2.16 -6.79
CA ILE A 78 -4.49 2.17 -5.91
C ILE A 78 -3.25 2.61 -6.68
N THR A 79 -2.41 3.41 -6.03
CA THR A 79 -1.02 3.63 -6.45
C THR A 79 -0.10 2.90 -5.48
N PHE A 80 0.39 1.71 -5.84
CA PHE A 80 1.37 0.98 -5.03
C PHE A 80 2.75 1.60 -5.18
N VAL A 81 3.46 1.72 -4.06
CA VAL A 81 4.79 2.36 -4.01
C VAL A 81 5.81 1.55 -3.23
N VAL A 82 5.37 0.67 -2.33
CA VAL A 82 6.23 -0.11 -1.45
C VAL A 82 5.82 -1.58 -1.50
N GLU A 83 6.81 -2.46 -1.57
CA GLU A 83 6.70 -3.86 -1.13
C GLU A 83 7.20 -3.89 0.31
N ALA A 84 6.38 -4.42 1.22
CA ALA A 84 6.64 -4.50 2.65
C ALA A 84 6.87 -5.96 3.09
N LEU A 85 6.96 -6.16 4.41
CA LEU A 85 7.12 -7.46 5.05
C LEU A 85 6.24 -8.54 4.41
N ASN A 86 6.81 -9.73 4.18
CA ASN A 86 6.17 -10.88 3.51
C ASN A 86 5.75 -10.68 2.05
N GLY A 87 6.15 -9.57 1.40
CA GLY A 87 5.76 -9.26 0.02
C GLY A 87 4.40 -8.57 -0.09
N ASP A 88 3.88 -8.04 1.02
CA ASP A 88 2.67 -7.22 1.04
C ASP A 88 2.87 -5.95 0.22
N LEU A 89 1.81 -5.47 -0.45
CA LEU A 89 1.86 -4.25 -1.24
C LEU A 89 1.28 -3.08 -0.46
N VAL A 90 2.01 -1.98 -0.35
CA VAL A 90 1.56 -0.76 0.33
C VAL A 90 1.51 0.42 -0.65
N GLY A 91 0.43 1.19 -0.58
CA GLY A 91 0.14 2.24 -1.53
C GLY A 91 -0.89 3.25 -1.07
N TYR A 92 -1.31 4.11 -1.99
CA TYR A 92 -2.31 5.16 -1.78
C TYR A 92 -3.66 4.76 -2.35
N TRP A 93 -4.70 4.79 -1.53
CA TRP A 93 -6.07 4.49 -1.93
C TRP A 93 -6.79 5.74 -2.47
N HIS A 94 -6.94 5.82 -3.79
CA HIS A 94 -7.73 6.87 -4.43
C HIS A 94 -9.23 6.58 -4.35
N GLY A 95 -9.58 5.30 -4.38
CA GLY A 95 -10.95 4.82 -4.45
C GLY A 95 -11.71 5.26 -5.70
N PRO A 96 -12.98 4.82 -5.84
CA PRO A 96 -13.86 5.26 -6.93
C PRO A 96 -14.11 6.77 -6.94
N GLU A 97 -13.90 7.43 -5.80
CA GLU A 97 -13.98 8.87 -5.64
C GLU A 97 -12.84 9.64 -6.32
N ASN A 98 -11.75 8.99 -6.73
CA ASN A 98 -10.54 9.61 -7.25
C ASN A 98 -9.96 10.65 -6.28
N VAL A 99 -9.80 10.25 -5.01
CA VAL A 99 -9.17 11.08 -3.99
C VAL A 99 -7.74 11.43 -4.42
N GLU A 100 -7.38 12.71 -4.31
CA GLU A 100 -6.02 13.18 -4.58
C GLU A 100 -5.00 12.44 -3.70
N ILE A 101 -3.85 12.04 -4.25
CA ILE A 101 -2.83 11.23 -3.58
C ILE A 101 -2.38 11.81 -2.24
N LYS A 102 -2.32 13.14 -2.13
CA LYS A 102 -1.97 13.86 -0.90
C LYS A 102 -3.02 13.77 0.22
N LYS A 103 -4.20 13.23 -0.08
CA LYS A 103 -5.33 13.01 0.84
C LYS A 103 -5.77 11.55 0.84
N ALA A 104 -5.12 10.71 0.04
CA ALA A 104 -5.45 9.31 -0.09
C ALA A 104 -5.00 8.59 1.18
N PRO A 105 -5.87 7.76 1.80
CA PRO A 105 -5.43 6.86 2.87
C PRO A 105 -4.35 5.90 2.38
N ILE A 106 -3.55 5.39 3.30
CA ILE A 106 -2.60 4.32 2.99
C ILE A 106 -3.33 2.98 3.04
N VAL A 107 -3.13 2.17 2.01
CA VAL A 107 -3.74 0.84 1.86
C VAL A 107 -2.66 -0.22 1.75
N LYS A 108 -2.91 -1.36 2.39
CA LYS A 108 -2.14 -2.59 2.25
C LYS A 108 -2.96 -3.64 1.51
N TYR A 109 -2.31 -4.39 0.63
CA TYR A 109 -2.80 -5.62 0.04
C TYR A 109 -1.86 -6.76 0.40
N ASP A 110 -2.35 -7.72 1.17
CA ASP A 110 -1.52 -8.81 1.70
C ASP A 110 -1.44 -10.03 0.77
N THR A 111 -0.52 -10.93 1.10
CA THR A 111 -0.36 -12.22 0.39
C THR A 111 -1.57 -13.16 0.48
N GLU A 112 -2.51 -12.93 1.40
CA GLU A 112 -3.78 -13.68 1.50
C GLU A 112 -4.88 -13.10 0.59
N GLY A 113 -4.61 -11.99 -0.08
CA GLY A 113 -5.54 -11.32 -0.99
C GLY A 113 -6.53 -10.40 -0.30
N GLN A 114 -6.19 -9.88 0.87
CA GLN A 114 -7.04 -8.97 1.65
C GLN A 114 -6.54 -7.53 1.54
N PHE A 115 -7.49 -6.60 1.58
CA PHE A 115 -7.20 -5.17 1.62
C PHE A 115 -7.40 -4.63 3.02
N SER A 116 -6.50 -3.78 3.49
CA SER A 116 -6.66 -3.06 4.76
C SER A 116 -6.23 -1.60 4.60
N ILE A 117 -6.92 -0.70 5.32
CA ILE A 117 -6.46 0.69 5.45
C ILE A 117 -5.55 0.74 6.67
N LEU A 118 -4.33 1.25 6.46
CA LEU A 118 -3.35 1.42 7.53
C LEU A 118 -3.61 2.73 8.27
N SER A 119 -3.31 2.73 9.58
CA SER A 119 -3.38 3.94 10.40
C SER A 119 -2.15 4.81 10.17
N GLY A 120 -2.35 6.13 10.09
CA GLY A 120 -1.28 7.09 9.83
C GLY A 120 -1.70 8.18 8.85
N LEU A 121 -1.05 9.34 8.94
CA LEU A 121 -1.33 10.49 8.07
C LEU A 121 -0.58 10.44 6.74
N ASN A 122 0.47 9.63 6.67
CA ASN A 122 1.37 9.53 5.54
C ASN A 122 1.98 8.12 5.42
N LEU A 123 2.73 7.85 4.35
CA LEU A 123 3.26 6.52 4.06
C LEU A 123 4.20 6.03 5.16
N ILE A 124 5.09 6.88 5.66
CA ILE A 124 6.10 6.49 6.66
C ILE A 124 5.44 6.16 8.00
N GLU A 125 4.49 6.99 8.45
CA GLU A 125 3.71 6.68 9.67
C GLU A 125 2.97 5.34 9.56
N ALA A 126 2.38 5.07 8.40
CA ALA A 126 1.65 3.84 8.16
C ALA A 126 2.56 2.60 8.12
N LEU A 127 3.74 2.70 7.49
CA LEU A 127 4.71 1.61 7.44
C LEU A 127 5.26 1.28 8.82
N VAL A 128 5.71 2.29 9.57
CA VAL A 128 6.22 2.08 10.94
C VAL A 128 5.13 1.51 11.83
N GLY A 129 3.92 2.09 11.78
CA GLY A 129 2.79 1.62 12.59
C GLY A 129 2.36 0.19 12.29
N ASP A 130 2.41 -0.23 11.03
CA ASP A 130 2.11 -1.61 10.61
C ASP A 130 3.22 -2.59 11.01
N TYR A 131 4.48 -2.17 10.97
CA TYR A 131 5.63 -2.99 11.33
C TYR A 131 5.72 -3.27 12.85
N VAL A 132 5.68 -2.22 13.68
CA VAL A 132 5.92 -2.37 15.13
C VAL A 132 4.75 -2.97 15.93
N PHE A 133 3.52 -2.86 15.41
CA PHE A 133 2.31 -3.48 15.96
C PHE A 133 2.16 -3.45 17.52
N ASP A 134 1.75 -2.30 18.08
CA ASP A 134 1.47 -2.11 19.53
C ASP A 134 2.72 -2.12 20.45
N GLU A 135 3.89 -1.83 19.89
CA GLU A 135 5.15 -1.66 20.64
C GLU A 135 5.59 -0.18 20.65
N ASP A 136 5.11 0.57 21.65
CA ASP A 136 5.36 2.02 21.79
C ASP A 136 6.85 2.40 21.81
N ASP A 137 7.69 1.61 22.51
CA ASP A 137 9.13 1.88 22.64
C ASP A 137 9.85 1.73 21.29
N GLU A 138 9.47 0.73 20.49
CA GLU A 138 10.02 0.50 19.15
C GLU A 138 9.54 1.57 18.16
N PHE A 139 8.27 1.97 18.25
CA PHE A 139 7.74 3.09 17.46
C PHE A 139 8.53 4.38 17.70
N LEU A 140 8.86 4.67 18.97
CA LEU A 140 9.65 5.84 19.34
C LEU A 140 11.08 5.77 18.78
N GLU A 141 11.71 4.60 18.79
CA GLU A 141 13.04 4.39 18.18
C GLU A 141 13.01 4.67 16.67
N PHE A 142 12.02 4.14 15.94
CA PHE A 142 11.84 4.47 14.52
C PHE A 142 11.57 5.95 14.30
N GLN A 143 10.74 6.59 15.14
CA GLN A 143 10.48 8.03 15.06
C GLN A 143 11.77 8.85 15.21
N GLU A 144 12.62 8.53 16.18
CA GLU A 144 13.92 9.20 16.37
C GLU A 144 14.83 8.98 15.16
N ASN A 145 14.96 7.73 14.69
CA ASN A 145 15.83 7.38 13.56
C ASN A 145 15.38 8.06 12.24
N PHE A 146 14.07 8.08 11.94
CA PHE A 146 13.55 8.81 10.77
C PHE A 146 13.76 10.32 10.90
N SER A 147 13.63 10.87 12.11
CA SER A 147 13.87 12.29 12.36
C SER A 147 15.33 12.68 12.15
N GLU A 148 16.29 11.81 12.48
CA GLU A 148 17.72 12.05 12.19
C GLU A 148 17.98 12.14 10.67
N CYS A 149 17.17 11.46 9.87
CA CYS A 149 17.18 11.53 8.41
C CYS A 149 16.31 12.65 7.81
N GLY A 150 15.76 13.54 8.65
CA GLY A 150 14.95 14.68 8.21
C GLY A 150 13.52 14.32 7.78
N ILE A 151 13.00 13.19 8.25
CA ILE A 151 11.61 12.74 8.05
C ILE A 151 10.91 12.75 9.40
N GLU A 152 9.99 13.70 9.60
CA GLU A 152 9.27 13.81 10.86
C GLU A 152 8.03 12.89 10.88
N ILE A 153 8.03 11.93 11.80
CA ILE A 153 6.85 11.18 12.25
C ILE A 153 6.29 11.97 13.44
N VAL A 154 5.11 12.58 13.32
CA VAL A 154 4.58 13.49 14.36
C VAL A 154 3.63 12.81 15.33
N SER A 155 3.02 11.72 14.89
CA SER A 155 2.09 10.93 15.68
C SER A 155 2.83 10.01 16.66
N LYS A 156 2.18 9.63 17.75
CA LYS A 156 2.55 8.43 18.52
C LYS A 156 1.80 7.23 17.96
N TRP A 157 2.21 6.02 18.34
CA TRP A 157 1.56 4.80 17.88
C TRP A 157 0.05 4.79 18.22
N ASP A 158 -0.32 5.08 19.46
CA ASP A 158 -1.72 5.14 19.94
C ASP A 158 -2.53 6.31 19.35
N ASP A 159 -1.85 7.33 18.84
CA ASP A 159 -2.41 8.51 18.21
C ASP A 159 -2.47 8.40 16.66
N LEU A 160 -2.04 7.29 16.07
CA LEU A 160 -2.08 7.10 14.61
C LEU A 160 -3.50 7.23 14.10
N VAL A 161 -3.67 8.06 13.07
CA VAL A 161 -5.00 8.39 12.55
C VAL A 161 -5.59 7.20 11.79
N GLU A 162 -6.64 6.61 12.35
CA GLU A 162 -7.50 5.66 11.66
C GLU A 162 -8.28 6.37 10.55
N THR A 163 -7.86 6.17 9.31
CA THR A 163 -8.53 6.81 8.17
C THR A 163 -9.74 6.00 7.72
N GLN A 164 -10.90 6.63 7.63
CA GLN A 164 -12.12 6.00 7.14
C GLN A 164 -12.49 6.52 5.75
N PRO A 165 -12.00 5.88 4.66
CA PRO A 165 -12.41 6.29 3.32
C PRO A 165 -13.91 6.07 3.11
N LYS A 166 -14.50 6.91 2.26
CA LYS A 166 -15.92 6.79 1.87
C LYS A 166 -16.23 5.41 1.27
N THR A 167 -15.33 4.90 0.44
CA THR A 167 -15.35 3.52 -0.06
C THR A 167 -14.19 2.76 0.57
N ASN A 168 -14.48 1.71 1.32
CA ASN A 168 -13.46 0.82 1.87
C ASN A 168 -13.03 -0.20 0.80
N PRO A 169 -11.72 -0.41 0.56
CA PRO A 169 -11.21 -1.27 -0.52
C PRO A 169 -11.61 -2.74 -0.34
N ASP A 170 -11.57 -3.27 0.87
CA ASP A 170 -12.00 -4.65 1.18
C ASP A 170 -13.50 -4.84 0.87
N LYS A 171 -14.32 -3.87 1.28
CA LYS A 171 -15.77 -3.90 0.99
C LYS A 171 -16.08 -3.73 -0.49
N LEU A 172 -15.26 -2.99 -1.22
CA LEU A 172 -15.36 -2.89 -2.68
C LEU A 172 -14.98 -4.22 -3.33
N HIS A 173 -13.86 -4.82 -2.92
CA HIS A 173 -13.41 -6.14 -3.37
C HIS A 173 -14.52 -7.19 -3.16
N ASP A 174 -15.07 -7.29 -1.94
CA ASP A 174 -16.18 -8.19 -1.61
C ASP A 174 -17.37 -8.01 -2.57
N SER A 175 -17.75 -6.75 -2.82
CA SER A 175 -18.89 -6.43 -3.68
C SER A 175 -18.64 -6.83 -5.13
N LEU A 176 -17.43 -6.59 -5.64
CA LEU A 176 -16.99 -6.95 -6.99
C LEU A 176 -16.87 -8.47 -7.16
N TYR A 177 -16.30 -9.16 -6.18
CA TYR A 177 -16.22 -10.62 -6.16
C TYR A 177 -17.60 -11.26 -6.36
N HIS A 178 -18.59 -10.85 -5.56
CA HIS A 178 -19.95 -11.38 -5.67
C HIS A 178 -20.64 -11.01 -6.99
N LYS A 179 -20.30 -9.86 -7.58
CA LYS A 179 -20.77 -9.47 -8.91
C LYS A 179 -20.19 -10.41 -9.97
N PHE A 180 -18.87 -10.59 -10.01
CA PHE A 180 -18.21 -11.46 -10.99
C PHE A 180 -18.57 -12.94 -10.83
N LEU A 181 -18.75 -13.40 -9.59
CA LEU A 181 -19.18 -14.78 -9.36
C LEU A 181 -20.55 -15.07 -10.00
N LYS A 182 -21.45 -14.09 -10.02
CA LYS A 182 -22.76 -14.19 -10.68
C LYS A 182 -22.69 -14.02 -12.19
N GLU A 183 -21.85 -13.12 -12.69
CA GLU A 183 -21.68 -12.90 -14.14
C GLU A 183 -21.00 -14.08 -14.84
N ASN A 184 -20.14 -14.80 -14.11
CA ASN A 184 -19.50 -16.04 -14.57
C ASN A 184 -20.36 -17.29 -14.32
N ALA A 185 -21.58 -17.17 -13.78
CA ALA A 185 -22.49 -18.29 -13.47
C ALA A 185 -23.14 -18.88 -14.73
#